data_AF-F7JVW4-F1
#
_entry.id   AF-F7JVW4-F1
#
_cell.length_a   1.000
_cell.length_b   1.000
_cell.length_c   1.000
_cell.angle_alpha   90.00
_cell.angle_beta   90.00
_cell.angle_gamma   90.00
#
_symmetry.space_group_name_H-M   'P 1'
#
loop_
_entity.id
_entity.type
_entity.pdbx_description
1 polymer ?
#
loop_
_entity_poly.entity_id
_entity_poly.type
_entity_poly.pdbx_seq_one_letter_code
_entity_poly.pdbx_strand_id
1 'polypeptide(L)' 'MKAQDQKELMRERICDCAKRLFEREGYEQVSMRQIAAEAGIAVGNLTYYFSKKEDLLKERLNDIQETFFREHPAV' A
#
# COMPACT_ATOMS: atom_id res chain seq x y z
N MET A 1 21.69 10.41 -4.74
CA MET A 1 20.31 10.11 -5.16
C MET A 1 20.02 8.61 -4.98
N LYS A 2 20.01 8.08 -3.75
CA LYS A 2 19.94 6.61 -3.51
C LYS A 2 19.05 6.15 -2.34
N ALA A 3 18.78 7.01 -1.35
CA ALA A 3 17.99 6.64 -0.18
C ALA A 3 16.48 6.93 -0.34
N GLN A 4 16.13 7.96 -1.11
CA GLN A 4 14.74 8.37 -1.34
C GLN A 4 13.99 7.30 -2.17
N ASP A 5 14.57 6.85 -3.27
CA ASP A 5 14.01 5.82 -4.16
C ASP A 5 13.74 4.49 -3.43
N GLN A 6 14.62 4.06 -2.53
CA GLN A 6 14.43 2.78 -1.82
C GLN A 6 13.25 2.83 -0.85
N LYS A 7 13.02 3.99 -0.21
CA LYS A 7 11.89 4.19 0.69
C LYS A 7 10.58 4.19 -0.09
N GLU A 8 10.56 4.84 -1.25
CA GLU A 8 9.40 4.88 -2.15
C GLU A 8 9.06 3.51 -2.72
N LEU A 9 10.05 2.79 -3.26
CA LEU A 9 9.88 1.43 -3.77
C LEU A 9 9.35 0.45 -2.71
N MET A 10 9.82 0.59 -1.46
CA MET A 10 9.31 -0.23 -0.36
C MET A 10 7.85 0.11 -0.04
N ARG A 11 7.51 1.40 -0.06
CA ARG A 11 6.14 1.88 0.17
C ARG A 11 5.19 1.34 -0.89
N GLU A 12 5.58 1.39 -2.17
CA GLU A 12 4.82 0.82 -3.29
C GLU A 12 4.62 -0.69 -3.11
N ARG A 13 5.68 -1.43 -2.79
CA ARG A 13 5.60 -2.89 -2.54
C ARG A 13 4.62 -3.24 -1.43
N ILE A 14 4.65 -2.49 -0.32
CA ILE A 14 3.72 -2.68 0.79
C ILE A 14 2.28 -2.46 0.32
N CYS A 15 2.03 -1.39 -0.43
CA CYS A 15 0.70 -1.04 -0.92
C CYS A 15 0.15 -2.09 -1.88
N ASP A 16 1.00 -2.60 -2.78
CA ASP A 16 0.66 -3.66 -3.74
C ASP A 16 0.36 -5.01 -3.05
N CYS A 17 1.09 -5.34 -1.98
CA CYS A 17 0.79 -6.52 -1.14
C CYS A 17 -0.53 -6.35 -0.38
N ALA A 18 -0.76 -5.17 0.22
CA ALA A 18 -2.01 -4.85 0.92
C ALA A 18 -3.22 -4.94 -0.04
N LYS A 19 -3.08 -4.40 -1.26
CA LYS A 19 -4.06 -4.50 -2.35
C LYS A 19 -4.47 -5.96 -2.59
N ARG A 20 -3.50 -6.83 -2.85
CA ARG A 20 -3.76 -8.25 -3.14
C ARG A 20 -4.47 -8.94 -1.98
N LEU A 21 -4.05 -8.67 -0.75
CA LEU A 21 -4.68 -9.23 0.44
C LEU A 21 -6.12 -8.74 0.60
N PHE A 22 -6.38 -7.45 0.42
CA PHE A 22 -7.74 -6.89 0.49
C PHE A 22 -8.65 -7.48 -0.58
N GLU A 23 -8.14 -7.72 -1.80
CA GLU A 23 -8.89 -8.34 -2.90
C GLU A 23 -9.18 -9.83 -2.65
N ARG A 24 -8.27 -10.55 -1.97
CA ARG A 24 -8.41 -11.99 -1.72
C ARG A 24 -9.22 -12.32 -0.47
N GLU A 25 -8.98 -11.61 0.62
CA GLU A 25 -9.53 -11.94 1.95
C GLU A 25 -10.55 -10.92 2.46
N GLY A 26 -10.65 -9.76 1.80
CA GLY A 26 -11.51 -8.65 2.24
C GLY A 26 -10.82 -7.74 3.24
N TYR A 27 -11.11 -6.43 3.18
CA TYR A 27 -10.45 -5.41 3.99
C TYR A 27 -10.49 -5.74 5.49
N GLU A 28 -11.64 -6.15 6.04
CA GLU A 28 -11.80 -6.38 7.48
C GLU A 28 -10.92 -7.52 8.02
N GLN A 29 -10.76 -8.59 7.26
CA GLN A 29 -10.04 -9.80 7.66
C GLN A 29 -8.52 -9.65 7.57
N VAL A 30 -8.04 -8.69 6.78
CA VAL A 30 -6.60 -8.44 6.62
C VAL A 30 -6.06 -7.60 7.78
N SER A 31 -4.96 -8.05 8.36
CA SER A 31 -4.23 -7.36 9.42
C SER A 31 -2.90 -6.77 8.93
N MET A 32 -2.41 -5.75 9.64
CA MET A 32 -1.07 -5.17 9.40
C MET A 32 0.05 -6.23 9.44
N ARG A 33 -0.11 -7.28 10.27
CA ARG A 33 0.86 -8.39 10.34
C ARG A 33 0.89 -9.22 9.06
N GLN A 34 -0.27 -9.55 8.50
CA GLN A 34 -0.34 -10.29 7.23
C GLN A 34 0.28 -9.48 6.09
N ILE A 35 0.01 -8.17 6.04
CA ILE A 35 0.59 -7.27 5.03
C ILE A 35 2.10 -7.21 5.16
N ALA A 36 2.63 -7.09 6.38
CA ALA A 36 4.08 -7.11 6.61
C ALA A 36 4.71 -8.43 6.16
N ALA A 37 4.06 -9.57 6.46
CA ALA A 37 4.52 -10.89 6.05
C ALA A 37 4.52 -11.05 4.52
N GLU A 38 3.44 -10.65 3.84
CA GLU A 38 3.30 -10.68 2.38
C GLU A 38 4.34 -9.76 1.70
N ALA A 39 4.62 -8.59 2.29
CA ALA A 39 5.65 -7.66 1.80
C ALA A 39 7.09 -8.12 2.12
N GLY A 40 7.26 -9.14 2.96
CA GLY A 40 8.57 -9.65 3.37
C GLY A 40 9.33 -8.73 4.33
N ILE A 41 8.61 -7.97 5.17
CA ILE A 41 9.19 -7.01 6.11
C ILE A 41 8.75 -7.27 7.55
N ALA A 42 9.53 -6.77 8.50
CA ALA A 42 9.11 -6.75 9.89
C ALA A 42 7.91 -5.80 10.08
N VAL A 43 6.99 -6.18 10.96
CA VAL A 43 5.82 -5.36 11.31
C VAL A 43 6.23 -3.97 11.81
N GLY A 44 7.32 -3.88 12.60
CA GLY A 44 7.87 -2.60 13.05
C GLY A 44 8.35 -1.71 11.90
N ASN A 45 8.86 -2.32 10.83
CA ASN A 45 9.22 -1.61 9.62
C ASN A 45 7.96 -1.16 8.88
N LEU A 46 6.92 -2.01 8.77
CA LEU A 46 5.63 -1.61 8.20
C LEU A 46 5.05 -0.39 8.93
N THR A 47 5.06 -0.39 10.27
CA THR A 47 4.56 0.74 11.06
C THR A 47 5.33 2.04 10.89
N TYR A 48 6.57 1.99 10.37
CA TYR A 48 7.32 3.17 9.99
C TYR A 48 6.81 3.81 8.68
N TYR A 49 6.24 3.01 7.77
CA TYR A 49 5.62 3.49 6.52
C TYR A 49 4.14 3.80 6.69
N PHE A 50 3.40 2.90 7.34
CA PHE A 50 1.96 2.95 7.49
C PHE A 50 1.57 2.60 8.92
N SER A 51 1.03 3.58 9.65
CA SER A 51 0.64 3.41 11.04
C SER A 51 -0.67 2.62 11.18
N LYS A 52 -1.60 2.76 10.22
CA LYS A 52 -2.92 2.10 10.26
C LYS A 52 -3.25 1.42 8.94
N LYS A 53 -4.16 0.44 9.03
CA LYS A 53 -4.75 -0.23 7.86
C LYS A 53 -5.49 0.75 6.94
N GLU A 54 -6.09 1.78 7.53
CA GLU A 54 -6.78 2.85 6.80
C GLU A 54 -5.84 3.67 5.92
N ASP A 55 -4.58 3.86 6.34
CA ASP A 55 -3.61 4.61 5.53
C ASP A 55 -3.26 3.85 4.24
N LEU A 56 -3.17 2.52 4.31
CA LEU A 56 -2.99 1.67 3.12
C LEU A 56 -4.18 1.73 2.17
N LEU A 57 -5.40 1.79 2.73
CA LEU A 57 -6.61 1.94 1.92
C LEU A 57 -6.68 3.33 1.27
N LYS A 58 -6.34 4.39 2.01
CA LYS A 58 -6.31 5.76 1.49
C LYS A 58 -5.29 5.93 0.38
N GLU A 59 -4.10 5.36 0.54
CA GLU A 59 -3.08 5.39 -0.51
C GLU A 59 -3.58 4.70 -1.78
N ARG A 60 -4.22 3.53 -1.64
CA ARG A 60 -4.85 2.82 -2.75
C ARG A 60 -5.97 3.62 -3.42
N LEU A 61 -6.79 4.32 -2.65
CA LEU A 61 -7.83 5.19 -3.20
C LEU A 61 -7.23 6.38 -3.97
N ASN A 62 -6.11 6.93 -3.49
CA ASN A 62 -5.41 8.02 -4.15
C ASN A 62 -4.79 7.55 -5.48
N ASP A 63 -4.22 6.35 -5.50
CA ASP A 63 -3.68 5.69 -6.71
C ASP A 63 -4.75 5.41 -7.77
N ILE A 64 -5.96 4.99 -7.33
CA ILE A 64 -7.11 4.81 -8.22
C ILE A 64 -7.55 6.16 -8.81
N GLN A 65 -7.55 7.24 -8.02
CA GLN A 65 -7.87 8.57 -8.55
C GLN A 65 -6.83 9.03 -9.56
N GLU A 66 -5.54 8.84 -9.31
CA GLU A 66 -4.48 9.22 -10.24
C GLU A 66 -4.53 8.41 -11.54
N THR A 67 -4.76 7.09 -11.44
CA THR A 67 -4.92 6.21 -12.61
C THR A 67 -6.15 6.60 -13.42
N PHE A 68 -7.29 6.82 -12.75
CA PHE A 68 -8.52 7.25 -13.42
C PHE A 68 -8.35 8.61 -14.11
N PHE A 69 -7.72 9.59 -13.45
CA PHE A 69 -7.47 10.91 -14.02
C PHE A 69 -6.48 10.86 -15.19
N ARG A 70 -5.52 9.93 -15.17
CA ARG A 70 -4.55 9.73 -16.25
C ARG A 70 -5.17 9.01 -17.46
N GLU A 71 -6.05 8.04 -17.23
CA GLU A 71 -6.75 7.33 -18.30
C GLU A 71 -7.92 8.13 -18.88
N HIS A 72 -8.53 9.03 -18.09
CA HIS A 72 -9.65 9.88 -18.48
C HIS A 72 -9.35 11.35 -18.11
N PRO A 73 -8.45 12.03 -18.84
CA PRO A 73 -7.98 13.38 -18.51
C PRO A 73 -9.00 14.51 -18.70
N ALA A 74 -10.27 14.19 -18.97
CA ALA A 74 -11.32 15.17 -19.24
C ALA A 74 -12.66 14.71 -18.66
N VAL A 75 -12.93 15.13 -17.43
CA VAL A 75 -14.27 15.57 -17.00
C VAL A 75 -14.22 17.05 -16.67
#